data_AF-A0A953J981-F1
#
_entry.id   AF-A0A953J981-F1
#
_cell.length_a   1.000
_cell.length_b   1.000
_cell.length_c   1.000
_cell.angle_alpha   90.00
_cell.angle_beta   90.00
_cell.angle_gamma   90.00
#
_symmetry.space_group_name_H-M   'P 1'
#
loop_
_entity.id
_entity.type
_entity.pdbx_description
1 polymer ?
#
loop_
_entity_poly.entity_id
_entity_poly.type
_entity_poly.pdbx_seq_one_letter_code
_entity_poly.pdbx_strand_id
1 'polypeptide(L)'
;MTRTLPRVPCFAMARVVIVGAGINGVTAAIELRKRGHAVALVDPGPLPHPLAASTDISKVVRAAYGADEDYTELAERSIQLWRKWNEEFNAELYHEVGVMFMRQREMRPGDFEYESFKTLQRRGHKVERMHSGL
;
A
#
# COMPACT_ATOMS: atom_id res chain seq x y z
N MET A 1 41.37 5.02 24.37
CA MET A 1 39.89 4.92 24.29
C MET A 1 39.50 4.60 22.85
N THR A 2 39.39 3.32 22.49
CA THR A 2 38.99 2.87 21.16
C THR A 2 37.47 2.74 21.12
N ARG A 3 36.82 3.66 20.43
CA ARG A 3 35.38 3.67 20.20
C ARG A 3 35.04 2.56 19.20
N THR A 4 34.51 1.44 19.68
CA THR A 4 33.94 0.39 18.85
C THR A 4 32.73 0.94 18.08
N LEU A 5 32.82 0.95 16.75
CA LEU A 5 31.67 1.21 15.88
C LEU A 5 30.61 0.12 16.09
N PRO A 6 29.31 0.46 16.10
CA PRO A 6 28.26 -0.55 16.17
C PRO A 6 28.34 -1.42 14.91
N ARG A 7 28.49 -2.74 15.11
CA ARG A 7 28.35 -3.73 14.04
C ARG A 7 26.94 -3.60 13.45
N VAL A 8 26.83 -3.08 12.23
CA VAL A 8 25.63 -3.25 11.42
C VAL A 8 25.40 -4.77 11.32
N PRO A 9 24.24 -5.31 11.70
CA PRO A 9 24.00 -6.74 11.52
C PRO A 9 24.08 -7.01 10.01
N CYS A 10 25.13 -7.71 9.61
CA CYS A 10 25.21 -8.32 8.30
C CYS A 10 24.11 -9.38 8.29
N PHE A 11 22.91 -9.02 7.83
CA PHE A 11 21.88 -10.00 7.56
C PHE A 11 22.48 -10.97 6.55
N ALA A 12 22.66 -12.22 6.97
CA ALA A 12 23.18 -13.25 6.09
C ALA A 12 22.30 -13.30 4.83
N MET A 13 22.94 -13.22 3.67
CA MET A 13 22.27 -13.36 2.39
C MET A 13 21.51 -14.69 2.39
N ALA A 14 20.19 -14.61 2.18
CA ALA A 14 19.29 -15.76 2.24
C ALA A 14 18.82 -16.14 0.84
N ARG A 15 18.50 -17.42 0.65
CA ARG A 15 17.81 -17.92 -0.53
C ARG A 15 16.32 -18.02 -0.20
N VAL A 16 15.49 -17.28 -0.91
CA VAL A 16 14.03 -17.21 -0.68
C VAL A 16 13.30 -17.69 -1.92
N VAL A 17 12.32 -18.57 -1.73
CA VAL A 17 11.36 -18.94 -2.77
C VAL A 17 10.03 -18.30 -2.43
N ILE A 18 9.46 -17.55 -3.36
CA ILE A 18 8.13 -16.94 -3.24
C ILE A 18 7.21 -17.69 -4.19
N VAL A 19 6.14 -18.27 -3.64
CA VAL A 19 5.12 -19.00 -4.39
C VAL A 19 3.92 -18.09 -4.63
N GLY A 20 3.64 -17.78 -5.89
CA GLY A 20 2.64 -16.84 -6.36
C GLY A 20 3.25 -15.50 -6.75
N ALA A 21 3.15 -15.15 -8.03
CA ALA A 21 3.62 -13.90 -8.62
C ALA A 21 2.49 -12.90 -8.90
N GLY A 22 1.47 -12.88 -8.03
CA GLY A 22 0.57 -11.74 -7.92
C GLY A 22 1.28 -10.53 -7.28
N ILE A 23 0.54 -9.42 -7.11
CA ILE A 23 1.13 -8.15 -6.63
C ILE A 23 1.95 -8.32 -5.34
N ASN A 24 1.42 -9.01 -4.32
CA ASN A 24 2.13 -9.22 -3.05
C ASN A 24 3.44 -10.01 -3.22
N GLY A 25 3.46 -11.02 -4.10
CA GLY A 25 4.65 -11.83 -4.33
C GLY A 25 5.72 -11.07 -5.10
N VAL A 26 5.32 -10.33 -6.13
CA VAL A 26 6.21 -9.48 -6.92
C VAL A 26 6.81 -8.35 -6.07
N THR A 27 6.00 -7.65 -5.28
CA THR A 27 6.50 -6.58 -4.40
C THR A 27 7.46 -7.12 -3.33
N ALA A 28 7.14 -8.27 -2.73
CA ALA A 28 8.04 -8.96 -1.79
C ALA A 28 9.35 -9.37 -2.47
N ALA A 29 9.30 -9.90 -3.70
CA ALA A 29 10.48 -10.28 -4.46
C ALA A 29 11.40 -9.07 -4.73
N ILE A 30 10.83 -7.94 -5.15
CA ILE A 30 11.56 -6.69 -5.39
C ILE A 30 12.24 -6.22 -4.11
N GLU A 31 11.51 -6.15 -2.99
CA GLU A 31 12.05 -5.67 -1.72
C GLU A 31 13.12 -6.60 -1.13
N LEU A 32 12.95 -7.91 -1.24
CA LEU A 32 13.97 -8.88 -0.81
C LEU A 32 15.23 -8.81 -1.69
N ARG A 33 15.08 -8.65 -3.00
CA ARG A 33 16.21 -8.45 -3.92
C ARG A 33 16.96 -7.15 -3.61
N LYS A 34 16.25 -6.05 -3.35
CA LYS A 34 16.85 -4.76 -2.93
C LYS A 34 17.67 -4.88 -1.65
N ARG A 35 17.32 -5.81 -0.75
CA ARG A 35 18.04 -6.12 0.49
C ARG A 35 19.19 -7.12 0.31
N GLY A 36 19.47 -7.55 -0.92
CA GLY A 36 20.58 -8.43 -1.28
C GLY A 36 20.24 -9.93 -1.33
N HIS A 37 19.04 -10.34 -0.93
CA HIS A 37 18.69 -11.75 -0.90
C HIS A 37 18.65 -12.37 -2.33
N ALA A 38 18.95 -13.66 -2.42
CA ALA A 38 18.72 -14.44 -3.62
C ALA A 38 17.27 -14.90 -3.63
N VAL A 39 16.48 -14.48 -4.62
CA VAL A 39 15.03 -14.72 -4.66
C VAL A 39 14.67 -15.48 -5.94
N ALA A 40 13.91 -16.56 -5.78
CA ALA A 40 13.18 -17.22 -6.86
C ALA A 40 11.69 -16.94 -6.69
N LEU A 41 11.04 -16.45 -7.75
CA LEU A 41 9.60 -16.21 -7.79
C LEU A 41 8.99 -17.24 -8.74
N VAL A 42 8.00 -17.99 -8.27
CA VAL A 42 7.34 -19.04 -9.05
C VAL A 42 5.84 -18.82 -9.11
N ASP A 43 5.25 -19.06 -10.29
CA ASP A 43 3.83 -18.91 -10.55
C ASP A 43 3.38 -19.94 -11.61
N PRO A 44 2.16 -20.49 -11.53
CA PRO A 44 1.69 -21.50 -12.48
C PRO A 44 1.36 -20.94 -13.88
N GLY A 45 1.23 -19.63 -14.07
CA GLY A 45 0.81 -19.05 -15.34
C GLY A 45 1.76 -18.00 -15.90
N PRO A 46 1.46 -17.46 -17.11
CA PRO A 46 2.19 -16.33 -17.64
C PRO A 46 2.02 -15.13 -16.70
N LEU A 47 3.00 -14.22 -16.68
CA LEU A 47 2.91 -13.00 -15.87
C LEU A 47 2.50 -11.80 -16.74
N PRO A 48 1.49 -11.00 -16.33
CA PRO A 48 0.62 -11.20 -15.17
C PRO A 48 -0.38 -12.37 -15.37
N HIS A 49 -0.64 -13.14 -14.30
CA HIS A 49 -1.55 -14.29 -14.38
C HIS A 49 -2.99 -13.80 -14.65
N PRO A 50 -3.69 -14.26 -15.72
CA PRO A 50 -5.01 -13.74 -16.08
C PRO A 50 -6.07 -13.87 -14.97
N LEU A 51 -5.96 -14.91 -14.14
CA LEU A 51 -6.85 -15.17 -13.01
C LEU A 51 -6.37 -14.60 -11.66
N ALA A 52 -5.26 -13.86 -11.61
CA ALA A 52 -4.81 -13.27 -10.35
C ALA A 52 -5.75 -12.15 -9.90
N ALA A 53 -6.01 -12.04 -8.59
CA ALA A 53 -6.81 -10.94 -8.03
C ALA A 53 -6.22 -9.54 -8.30
N SER A 54 -4.90 -9.48 -8.55
CA SER A 54 -4.19 -8.26 -8.92
C SER A 54 -4.27 -7.92 -10.41
N THR A 55 -4.78 -8.82 -11.25
CA THR A 55 -4.99 -8.57 -12.68
C THR A 55 -6.32 -7.88 -12.86
N ASP A 56 -6.27 -6.60 -13.23
CA ASP A 56 -7.43 -5.74 -13.41
C ASP A 56 -7.02 -4.53 -14.27
N ILE A 57 -8.00 -3.74 -14.71
CA ILE A 57 -7.73 -2.47 -15.40
C ILE A 57 -7.28 -1.41 -14.40
N SER A 58 -7.89 -1.37 -13.21
CA SER A 58 -7.57 -0.39 -12.18
C SER A 58 -7.91 -0.91 -10.77
N LYS A 59 -7.29 -0.30 -9.75
CA LYS A 59 -7.57 -0.56 -8.33
C LYS A 59 -7.57 0.76 -7.57
N VAL A 60 -8.47 0.90 -6.61
CA VAL A 60 -8.53 2.08 -5.72
C VAL A 60 -7.46 1.96 -4.63
N VAL A 61 -6.65 3.00 -4.47
CA VAL A 61 -5.76 3.20 -3.33
C VAL A 61 -6.39 4.24 -2.41
N ARG A 62 -6.50 3.96 -1.12
CA ARG A 62 -7.13 4.84 -0.13
C ARG A 62 -6.56 4.64 1.27
N ALA A 63 -6.56 5.72 2.05
CA ALA A 63 -6.17 5.67 3.46
C ALA A 63 -7.36 5.56 4.44
N ALA A 64 -8.60 5.72 3.96
CA ALA A 64 -9.79 5.47 4.77
C ALA A 64 -9.89 3.98 5.11
N TYR A 65 -9.76 3.58 6.38
CA TYR A 65 -9.90 2.20 6.86
C TYR A 65 -10.73 2.11 8.17
N GLY A 66 -11.62 3.07 8.40
CA GLY A 66 -12.45 3.12 9.60
C GLY A 66 -11.62 3.49 10.83
N ALA A 67 -11.81 2.73 11.90
CA ALA A 67 -11.05 2.89 13.15
C ALA A 67 -9.70 2.15 13.14
N ASP A 68 -9.38 1.44 12.06
CA ASP A 68 -8.14 0.69 11.92
C ASP A 68 -6.99 1.62 11.52
N GLU A 69 -6.31 2.17 12.54
CA GLU A 69 -5.21 3.10 12.33
C GLU A 69 -3.96 2.43 11.73
N ASP A 70 -3.76 1.13 11.99
CA ASP A 70 -2.62 0.37 11.44
C ASP A 70 -2.75 0.23 9.92
N TYR A 71 -3.95 -0.08 9.42
CA TYR A 71 -4.21 -0.12 7.98
C TYR A 71 -4.16 1.27 7.34
N THR A 72 -4.63 2.32 8.04
CA THR A 72 -4.47 3.70 7.56
C THR A 72 -2.99 4.07 7.43
N GLU A 73 -2.16 3.76 8.43
CA GLU A 73 -0.71 4.01 8.38
C GLU A 73 -0.04 3.22 7.25
N LEU A 74 -0.41 1.94 7.09
CA LEU A 74 0.10 1.12 5.99
C LEU A 74 -0.24 1.75 4.64
N ALA A 75 -1.48 2.21 4.45
CA ALA A 75 -1.91 2.85 3.22
C ALA A 75 -1.16 4.16 2.94
N GLU A 76 -0.95 5.01 3.96
CA GLU A 76 -0.16 6.24 3.84
C GLU A 76 1.26 5.96 3.35
N ARG A 77 1.92 4.95 3.94
CA ARG A 77 3.25 4.50 3.52
C ARG A 77 3.24 3.95 2.10
N SER A 78 2.23 3.15 1.74
CA SER A 78 2.07 2.60 0.39
C SER A 78 1.84 3.68 -0.67
N ILE A 79 1.06 4.73 -0.38
CA ILE A 79 0.83 5.85 -1.31
C ILE A 79 2.14 6.55 -1.68
N GLN A 80 3.06 6.72 -0.73
CA GLN A 80 4.38 7.29 -1.04
C GLN A 80 5.18 6.39 -2.00
N LEU A 81 5.07 5.07 -1.85
CA LEU A 81 5.74 4.12 -2.74
C LEU A 81 5.13 4.13 -4.15
N TRP A 82 3.81 4.25 -4.26
CA TRP A 82 3.14 4.39 -5.56
C TRP A 82 3.61 5.63 -6.33
N ARG A 83 3.72 6.77 -5.66
CA ARG A 83 4.29 8.00 -6.26
C ARG A 83 5.73 7.79 -6.72
N LYS A 84 6.55 7.16 -5.87
CA LYS A 84 7.94 6.84 -6.21
C LYS A 84 8.06 5.89 -7.39
N TRP A 85 7.16 4.93 -7.55
CA TRP A 85 7.17 4.04 -8.71
C TRP A 85 6.81 4.71 -10.02
N ASN A 86 5.97 5.76 -9.99
CA ASN A 86 5.77 6.57 -11.19
C ASN A 86 7.09 7.18 -11.67
N GLU A 87 7.91 7.68 -10.74
CA GLU A 87 9.24 8.23 -11.03
C GLU A 87 10.20 7.12 -11.50
N GLU A 88 10.30 6.01 -10.77
CA GLU A 88 11.23 4.91 -11.08
C GLU A 88 10.95 4.27 -12.45
N PHE A 89 9.68 4.13 -12.83
CA PHE A 89 9.29 3.53 -14.10
C PHE A 89 9.11 4.54 -15.23
N ASN A 90 9.25 5.84 -14.95
CA ASN A 90 8.97 6.92 -15.90
C ASN A 90 7.62 6.73 -16.60
N ALA A 91 6.59 6.38 -15.82
CA ALA A 91 5.25 6.07 -16.29
C ALA A 91 4.23 6.49 -15.22
N GLU A 92 3.10 7.06 -15.65
CA GLU A 92 2.02 7.40 -14.73
C GLU A 92 1.14 6.15 -14.49
N LEU A 93 1.49 5.36 -13.48
CA LEU A 93 0.75 4.15 -13.09
C LEU A 93 -0.23 4.42 -11.96
N TYR A 94 0.17 5.24 -10.99
CA TYR A 94 -0.69 5.71 -9.91
C TYR A 94 -1.21 7.11 -10.24
N HIS A 95 -2.52 7.22 -10.43
CA HIS A 95 -3.22 8.48 -10.61
C HIS A 95 -3.89 8.88 -9.30
N GLU A 96 -3.43 9.96 -8.69
CA GLU A 96 -3.94 10.43 -7.40
C GLU A 96 -5.22 11.28 -7.58
N VAL A 97 -6.31 10.60 -7.95
CA VAL A 97 -7.61 11.22 -8.29
C VAL A 97 -8.56 11.38 -7.09
N GLY A 98 -8.16 10.93 -5.90
CA GLY A 98 -8.98 10.94 -4.69
C GLY A 98 -10.03 9.83 -4.64
N VAL A 99 -10.77 9.76 -3.53
CA VAL A 99 -11.84 8.78 -3.31
C VAL A 99 -13.01 9.47 -2.63
N MET A 100 -14.23 9.19 -3.11
CA MET A 100 -15.48 9.71 -2.54
C MET A 100 -16.35 8.56 -2.05
N PHE A 101 -16.84 8.69 -0.81
CA PHE A 101 -17.87 7.83 -0.25
C PHE A 101 -19.20 8.57 -0.25
N MET A 102 -20.27 7.93 -0.71
CA MET A 102 -21.61 8.49 -0.71
C MET A 102 -22.53 7.63 0.15
N ARG A 103 -23.37 8.28 0.95
CA ARG A 103 -24.37 7.62 1.80
C ARG A 103 -25.70 8.34 1.73
N GLN A 104 -26.77 7.57 1.91
CA GLN A 104 -28.14 8.07 1.97
C GLN A 104 -28.53 8.62 3.35
N ARG A 105 -27.79 8.25 4.40
CA ARG A 105 -28.05 8.67 5.78
C ARG A 105 -26.81 9.31 6.38
N GLU A 106 -27.03 10.15 7.39
CA GLU A 106 -25.93 10.70 8.17
C GLU A 106 -25.06 9.60 8.78
N MET A 107 -23.75 9.82 8.74
CA MET A 107 -22.77 8.93 9.37
C MET A 107 -22.87 9.04 10.89
N ARG A 108 -22.82 7.91 11.59
CA ARG A 108 -22.88 7.83 13.05
C ARG A 108 -21.56 7.26 13.61
N PRO A 109 -21.21 7.54 14.87
CA PRO A 109 -20.12 6.85 15.55
C PRO A 109 -20.22 5.32 15.36
N GLY A 110 -19.10 4.68 15.03
CA GLY A 110 -19.03 3.27 14.67
C GLY A 110 -19.27 2.94 13.19
N ASP A 111 -19.80 3.85 12.37
CA ASP A 111 -19.86 3.65 10.93
C ASP A 111 -18.46 3.74 10.31
N PHE A 112 -18.20 2.94 9.27
CA PHE A 112 -16.91 2.92 8.56
C PHE A 112 -16.46 4.32 8.10
N GLU A 113 -17.36 5.10 7.50
CA GLU A 113 -17.03 6.42 6.97
C GLU A 113 -16.88 7.46 8.08
N TYR A 114 -17.63 7.33 9.19
CA TYR A 114 -17.48 8.20 10.36
C TYR A 114 -16.09 8.03 10.96
N GLU A 115 -15.71 6.78 11.24
CA GLU A 115 -14.40 6.48 11.83
C GLU A 115 -13.27 6.83 10.88
N SER A 116 -13.42 6.55 9.58
CA SER A 116 -12.45 6.96 8.55
C SER A 116 -12.26 8.47 8.53
N PHE A 117 -13.35 9.24 8.53
CA PHE A 117 -13.31 10.70 8.52
C PHE A 117 -12.57 11.24 9.77
N LYS A 118 -12.92 10.73 10.96
CA LYS A 118 -12.28 11.12 12.22
C LYS A 118 -10.80 10.76 12.26
N THR A 119 -10.43 9.56 11.84
CA THR A 119 -9.04 9.10 11.80
C THR A 119 -8.21 9.93 10.82
N LEU A 120 -8.68 10.10 9.59
CA LEU A 120 -7.98 10.88 8.57
C LEU A 120 -7.81 12.35 8.96
N GLN A 121 -8.84 12.95 9.56
CA GLN A 121 -8.76 14.34 10.05
C GLN A 121 -7.74 14.49 11.18
N ARG A 122 -7.69 13.54 12.14
CA ARG A 122 -6.68 13.52 13.21
C ARG A 122 -5.26 13.34 12.68
N ARG A 123 -5.09 12.57 11.59
CA ARG A 123 -3.80 12.34 10.91
C ARG A 123 -3.42 13.46 9.93
N GLY A 124 -4.21 14.53 9.83
CA GLY A 124 -3.88 15.71 9.04
C GLY A 124 -4.18 15.61 7.55
N HIS A 125 -4.95 14.62 7.11
CA HIS A 125 -5.38 14.52 5.71
C HIS A 125 -6.41 15.60 5.38
N LYS A 126 -6.36 16.08 4.13
CA LYS A 126 -7.41 16.94 3.58
C LYS A 126 -8.64 16.09 3.26
N VAL A 127 -9.58 16.04 4.20
CA VAL A 127 -10.88 15.37 4.04
C VAL A 127 -12.00 16.41 4.03
N GLU A 128 -12.94 16.24 3.11
CA GLU A 128 -14.10 17.11 2.97
C GLU A 128 -15.38 16.32 3.21
N ARG A 129 -16.27 16.87 4.05
CA ARG A 129 -17.62 16.35 4.22
C ARG A 129 -18.57 17.23 3.41
N MET A 130 -19.26 16.61 2.46
CA MET A 130 -20.28 17.26 1.64
C MET A 130 -21.67 16.81 2.08
N HIS A 131 -22.63 17.72 2.03
CA HIS A 131 -24.05 17.44 2.25
C HIS A 131 -24.80 17.72 0.96
N SER A 132 -25.72 16.86 0.56
CA SER A 132 -26.71 17.22 -0.47
C SER A 132 -27.59 18.29 0.17
N GLY A 133 -27.50 19.55 -0.26
CA GLY A 133 -28.28 20.66 0.29
C GLY A 133 -29.79 20.61 -0.01
N LEU A 134 -30.38 19.41 0.00
CA LEU A 134 -31.81 19.12 -0.12
C LEU A 134 -32.42 18.93 1.26
#